data_AF-A0A7L1D1I8-F1
#
_entry.id   AF-A0A7L1D1I8-F1
#
_cell.length_a   1.000
_cell.length_b   1.000
_cell.length_c   1.000
_cell.angle_alpha   90.00
_cell.angle_beta   90.00
_cell.angle_gamma   90.00
#
_symmetry.space_group_name_H-M   'P 1'
#
loop_
_entity.id
_entity.type
_entity.pdbx_description
1 polymer ?
#
loop_
_entity_poly.entity_id
_entity_poly.type
_entity_poly.pdbx_seq_one_letter_code
_entity_poly.pdbx_strand_id
1 'polypeptide(L)'
;VPKQMLEQVLRQLQPLCTMEQQFLEKFFQLSQDTADLPGLEVSVRMCSLHPEEPTTQVLSELFACLEPELRGFLDVCNKVHPFGCLQVLLALSDSVFGIWGSSSAPSSSFLNTVLSNVLLLAKSSFNKCVGTLCKEIEEAKIPSKMKGGILPSVSRFEEFVGFSEEVFRTAQRRRELDKAHLRLASSVFSSINSLSSANLKVNTDMVMMENFHHIHCFLCQKNIHCLEEKKGEAKQRYREHMEKYVIKYLGQPLEKLNHFFEGVKARLAQGVKEEEVSFQLAYSKQELRKVIQKYPGKEVKRALETLYRKVHKHLSPEENLLPVVWHSMEQEFIRQYREFEDLIRRCYAGSGIAMEFSLEDLLSYFSSSTLSN
;
A
#
# COMPACT_ATOMS: atom_id res chain seq x y z
N VAL A 1 -5.76 -25.53 -5.33
CA VAL A 1 -6.49 -26.40 -6.28
C VAL A 1 -6.20 -26.01 -7.74
N PRO A 2 -6.47 -24.79 -8.23
CA PRO A 2 -6.20 -24.43 -9.64
C PRO A 2 -4.75 -24.60 -10.09
N LYS A 3 -3.78 -24.13 -9.28
CA LYS A 3 -2.33 -24.30 -9.53
C LYS A 3 -1.97 -25.77 -9.77
N GLN A 4 -2.29 -26.64 -8.80
CA GLN A 4 -1.96 -28.08 -8.84
C GLN A 4 -2.62 -28.82 -10.01
N MET A 5 -3.86 -28.47 -10.36
CA MET A 5 -4.55 -29.08 -11.49
C MET A 5 -3.89 -28.68 -12.82
N LEU A 6 -3.62 -27.40 -13.02
CA LEU A 6 -2.95 -26.90 -14.22
C LEU A 6 -1.56 -27.51 -14.37
N GLU A 7 -0.80 -27.51 -13.28
CA GLU A 7 0.48 -28.20 -13.17
C GLU A 7 0.42 -29.69 -13.58
N GLN A 8 -0.58 -30.43 -13.10
CA GLN A 8 -0.78 -31.82 -13.47
C GLN A 8 -1.09 -31.98 -14.96
N VAL A 9 -1.98 -31.14 -15.52
CA VAL A 9 -2.31 -31.13 -16.94
C VAL A 9 -1.05 -30.87 -17.79
N LEU A 10 -0.25 -29.86 -17.42
CA LEU A 10 0.99 -29.52 -18.12
C LEU A 10 2.02 -30.66 -18.07
N ARG A 11 2.18 -31.34 -16.93
CA ARG A 11 3.06 -32.53 -16.81
C ARG A 11 2.65 -33.67 -17.72
N GLN A 12 1.36 -33.86 -17.97
CA GLN A 12 0.86 -34.95 -18.82
C GLN A 12 0.93 -34.57 -20.30
N LEU A 13 0.72 -33.30 -20.64
CA LEU A 13 0.82 -32.80 -22.02
C LEU A 13 2.26 -32.79 -22.54
N GLN A 14 3.23 -32.44 -21.68
CA GLN A 14 4.62 -32.33 -22.07
C GLN A 14 5.21 -33.57 -22.77
N PRO A 15 5.11 -34.79 -22.21
CA PRO A 15 5.64 -35.97 -22.87
C PRO A 15 4.88 -36.31 -24.15
N LEU A 16 3.56 -36.09 -24.22
CA LEU A 16 2.76 -36.38 -25.41
C LEU A 16 3.21 -35.53 -26.60
N CYS A 17 3.29 -34.22 -26.43
CA CYS A 17 3.73 -33.33 -27.51
C CYS A 17 5.20 -33.55 -27.88
N THR A 18 6.06 -33.86 -26.89
CA THR A 18 7.49 -34.09 -27.13
C THR A 18 7.75 -35.40 -27.88
N MET A 19 7.05 -36.48 -27.52
CA MET A 19 7.16 -37.77 -28.23
C MET A 19 6.68 -37.64 -29.68
N GLU A 20 5.56 -36.95 -29.91
CA GLU A 20 5.03 -36.78 -31.27
C GLU A 20 5.96 -35.91 -32.13
N GLN A 21 6.50 -34.84 -31.56
CA GLN A 21 7.49 -34.00 -32.24
C GLN A 21 8.73 -34.81 -32.62
N GLN A 22 9.29 -35.59 -31.68
CA GLN A 22 10.45 -36.46 -31.96
C GLN A 22 10.14 -37.56 -32.97
N PHE A 23 8.91 -38.09 -32.97
CA PHE A 23 8.47 -39.08 -33.96
C PHE A 23 8.46 -38.47 -35.36
N LEU A 24 7.87 -37.28 -35.55
CA LEU A 24 7.83 -36.61 -36.85
C LEU A 24 9.24 -36.22 -37.33
N GLU A 25 10.08 -35.68 -36.45
CA GLU A 25 11.47 -35.34 -36.75
C GLU A 25 12.27 -36.57 -37.25
N LYS A 26 12.06 -37.74 -36.62
CA LYS A 26 12.70 -39.00 -37.02
C LYS A 26 12.08 -39.60 -38.29
N PHE A 27 10.75 -39.62 -38.39
CA PHE A 27 10.02 -40.23 -39.50
C PHE A 27 10.33 -39.53 -40.82
N PHE A 28 10.42 -38.19 -40.81
CA PHE A 28 10.77 -37.40 -41.98
C PHE A 28 12.28 -37.20 -42.17
N GLN A 29 13.13 -37.89 -41.38
CA GLN A 29 14.60 -37.80 -41.44
C GLN A 29 15.16 -36.37 -41.33
N LEU A 30 14.46 -35.48 -40.63
CA LEU A 30 14.79 -34.04 -40.57
C LEU A 30 16.06 -33.75 -39.74
N SER A 31 16.64 -34.79 -39.15
CA SER A 31 17.81 -34.75 -38.26
C SER A 31 19.02 -35.56 -38.80
N GLN A 32 18.97 -36.10 -40.02
CA GLN A 32 20.11 -36.78 -40.65
C GLN A 32 20.72 -35.92 -41.77
N ASP A 33 21.98 -35.52 -41.58
CA ASP A 33 22.87 -35.17 -42.70
C ASP A 33 22.89 -36.37 -43.67
N THR A 34 22.40 -36.14 -44.88
CA THR A 34 22.36 -37.13 -45.96
C THR A 34 23.77 -37.35 -46.51
N ALA A 35 24.59 -38.09 -45.75
CA ALA A 35 25.76 -38.78 -46.26
C ALA A 35 25.60 -40.25 -45.88
N ASP A 36 25.59 -41.14 -46.88
CA ASP A 36 25.55 -42.60 -46.79
C ASP A 36 24.18 -43.30 -46.83
N LEU A 37 23.54 -43.27 -48.01
CA LEU A 37 22.74 -44.40 -48.50
C LEU A 37 22.74 -44.46 -50.04
N PRO A 38 23.42 -45.44 -50.67
CA PRO A 38 23.35 -45.64 -52.11
C PRO A 38 22.13 -46.50 -52.46
N GLY A 39 21.20 -45.91 -53.23
CA GLY A 39 20.24 -46.67 -54.03
C GLY A 39 18.81 -46.70 -53.52
N LEU A 40 18.09 -45.57 -53.68
CA LEU A 40 16.72 -45.60 -54.18
C LEU A 40 16.38 -44.21 -54.74
N GLU A 41 16.57 -44.02 -56.04
CA GLU A 41 16.04 -42.85 -56.75
C GLU A 41 14.52 -42.96 -56.83
N VAL A 42 13.82 -42.49 -55.79
CA VAL A 42 12.46 -41.97 -55.95
C VAL A 42 12.52 -40.50 -55.57
N SER A 43 12.40 -39.67 -56.60
CA SER A 43 12.33 -38.23 -56.54
C SER A 43 11.32 -37.75 -55.48
N VAL A 44 11.81 -37.38 -54.31
CA VAL A 44 11.15 -36.43 -53.41
C VAL A 44 11.95 -35.13 -53.47
N ARG A 45 11.94 -34.50 -54.65
CA ARG A 45 12.19 -33.06 -54.76
C ARG A 45 10.94 -32.33 -54.27
N MET A 46 10.75 -32.32 -52.96
CA MET A 46 9.91 -31.33 -52.31
C MET A 46 10.53 -30.97 -50.97
N CYS A 47 10.57 -29.66 -50.70
CA CYS A 47 11.01 -29.04 -49.45
C CYS A 47 12.52 -28.82 -49.29
N SER A 48 13.04 -27.90 -50.12
CA SER A 48 14.08 -26.96 -49.70
C SER A 48 13.49 -25.83 -48.83
N LEU A 49 12.58 -26.17 -47.91
CA LEU A 49 12.02 -25.28 -46.89
C LEU A 49 12.64 -25.72 -45.56
N HIS A 50 12.95 -24.76 -44.69
CA HIS A 50 13.48 -25.05 -43.36
C HIS A 50 12.67 -26.20 -42.70
N PRO A 51 13.30 -27.34 -42.37
CA PRO A 51 12.60 -28.57 -41.98
C PRO A 51 11.80 -28.47 -40.66
N GLU A 52 11.98 -27.40 -39.88
CA GLU A 52 11.19 -27.09 -38.68
C GLU A 52 9.76 -26.62 -38.99
N GLU A 53 9.53 -25.95 -40.12
CA GLU A 53 8.21 -25.43 -40.51
C GLU A 53 7.16 -26.51 -40.83
N PRO A 54 7.43 -27.54 -41.64
CA PRO A 54 6.44 -28.58 -41.94
C PRO A 54 6.08 -29.43 -40.70
N THR A 55 7.05 -29.69 -39.81
CA THR A 55 6.81 -30.43 -38.56
C THR A 55 5.90 -29.65 -37.62
N THR A 56 6.13 -28.34 -37.49
CA THR A 56 5.30 -27.47 -36.65
C THR A 56 3.88 -27.35 -37.20
N GLN A 57 3.69 -27.32 -38.52
CA GLN A 57 2.37 -27.31 -39.16
C GLN A 57 1.60 -28.61 -38.89
N VAL A 58 2.23 -29.76 -39.09
CA VAL A 58 1.60 -31.07 -38.82
C VAL A 58 1.23 -31.20 -37.33
N LEU A 59 2.12 -30.80 -36.42
CA LEU A 59 1.82 -30.78 -34.98
C LEU A 59 0.66 -29.83 -34.64
N SER A 60 0.59 -28.67 -35.31
CA SER A 60 -0.51 -27.72 -35.12
C SER A 60 -1.85 -28.28 -35.58
N GLU A 61 -1.87 -29.10 -36.64
CA GLU A 61 -3.09 -29.79 -37.08
C GLU A 61 -3.46 -30.94 -36.14
N LEU A 62 -2.50 -31.79 -35.75
CA LEU A 62 -2.71 -32.91 -34.83
C LEU A 62 -3.21 -32.43 -33.46
N PHE A 63 -2.66 -31.32 -32.96
CA PHE A 63 -3.00 -30.72 -31.68
C PHE A 63 -3.83 -29.43 -31.81
N ALA A 64 -4.63 -29.29 -32.88
CA ALA A 64 -5.40 -28.07 -33.15
C ALA A 64 -6.35 -27.67 -32.01
N CYS A 65 -6.85 -28.63 -31.22
CA CYS A 65 -7.70 -28.39 -30.06
C CYS A 65 -6.94 -27.96 -28.80
N LEU A 66 -5.62 -28.16 -28.74
CA LEU A 66 -4.85 -28.01 -27.51
C LEU A 66 -4.90 -26.58 -26.95
N GLU A 67 -4.62 -25.59 -27.79
CA GLU A 67 -4.64 -24.19 -27.37
C GLU A 67 -6.07 -23.71 -26.97
N PRO A 68 -7.14 -23.96 -27.75
CA PRO A 68 -8.51 -23.67 -27.35
C PRO A 68 -8.93 -24.31 -26.02
N GLU A 69 -8.64 -25.59 -25.81
CA GLU A 69 -9.00 -26.31 -24.59
C GLU A 69 -8.23 -25.79 -23.37
N LEU A 70 -6.92 -25.52 -23.53
CA LEU A 70 -6.12 -24.89 -22.48
C LEU A 70 -6.69 -23.52 -22.10
N ARG A 71 -7.07 -22.69 -23.08
CA ARG A 71 -7.71 -21.39 -22.82
C ARG A 71 -9.01 -21.55 -22.03
N GLY A 72 -9.89 -22.45 -22.45
CA GLY A 72 -11.13 -22.75 -21.73
C GLY A 72 -10.89 -23.23 -20.30
N PHE A 73 -9.89 -24.08 -20.10
CA PHE A 73 -9.48 -24.54 -18.77
C PHE A 73 -8.92 -23.42 -17.89
N LEU A 74 -8.12 -22.51 -18.46
CA LEU A 74 -7.63 -21.34 -17.72
C LEU A 74 -8.78 -20.43 -17.27
N ASP A 75 -9.79 -20.23 -18.11
CA ASP A 75 -10.96 -19.43 -17.76
C ASP A 75 -11.74 -20.04 -16.59
N VAL A 76 -11.83 -21.36 -16.53
CA VAL A 76 -12.41 -22.06 -15.36
C VAL A 76 -11.54 -21.84 -14.13
N CYS A 77 -10.22 -22.04 -14.23
CA CYS A 77 -9.27 -21.83 -13.13
C CYS A 77 -9.32 -20.40 -12.57
N ASN A 78 -9.43 -19.40 -13.45
CA ASN A 78 -9.54 -17.99 -13.11
C ASN A 78 -10.81 -17.67 -12.30
N LYS A 79 -11.90 -18.43 -12.47
CA LYS A 79 -13.18 -18.20 -11.80
C LYS A 79 -13.30 -18.87 -10.43
N VAL A 80 -12.41 -19.80 -10.08
CA VAL A 80 -12.45 -20.54 -8.80
C VAL A 80 -12.22 -19.62 -7.60
N HIS A 81 -11.40 -18.58 -7.76
CA HIS A 81 -11.05 -17.62 -6.71
C HIS A 81 -10.94 -16.21 -7.31
N PRO A 82 -11.28 -15.14 -6.59
CA PRO A 82 -11.16 -13.76 -7.09
C PRO A 82 -9.76 -13.43 -7.65
N PHE A 83 -8.71 -14.06 -7.10
CA PHE A 83 -7.33 -13.93 -7.56
C PHE A 83 -6.77 -15.21 -8.20
N GLY A 84 -7.62 -16.07 -8.78
CA GLY A 84 -7.22 -17.32 -9.41
C GLY A 84 -6.19 -17.13 -10.53
N CYS A 85 -6.22 -15.97 -11.21
CA CYS A 85 -5.26 -15.60 -12.24
C CYS A 85 -3.80 -15.56 -11.77
N LEU A 86 -3.53 -15.30 -10.50
CA LEU A 86 -2.19 -15.36 -9.92
C LEU A 86 -1.62 -16.78 -9.95
N GLN A 87 -2.45 -17.75 -9.56
CA GLN A 87 -2.07 -19.16 -9.52
C GLN A 87 -1.83 -19.70 -10.93
N VAL A 88 -2.68 -19.32 -11.88
CA VAL A 88 -2.53 -19.66 -13.30
C VAL A 88 -1.26 -19.05 -13.88
N LEU A 89 -1.01 -17.75 -13.64
CA LEU A 89 0.18 -17.06 -14.13
C LEU A 89 1.46 -17.70 -13.60
N LEU A 90 1.51 -18.02 -12.31
CA LEU A 90 2.68 -18.64 -11.70
C LEU A 90 2.95 -20.04 -12.29
N ALA A 91 1.93 -20.90 -12.34
CA ALA A 91 2.06 -22.26 -12.86
C ALA A 91 2.56 -22.29 -14.32
N LEU A 92 2.00 -21.43 -15.18
CA LEU A 92 2.43 -21.34 -16.58
C LEU A 92 3.83 -20.74 -16.72
N SER A 93 4.16 -19.74 -15.90
CA SER A 93 5.51 -19.17 -15.89
C SER A 93 6.54 -20.22 -15.49
N ASP A 94 6.28 -20.98 -14.43
CA ASP A 94 7.18 -22.04 -13.96
C ASP A 94 7.33 -23.16 -15.00
N SER A 95 6.25 -23.51 -15.70
CA SER A 95 6.26 -24.50 -16.78
C SER A 95 7.06 -24.05 -18.00
N VAL A 96 6.83 -22.83 -18.51
CA VAL A 96 7.52 -22.30 -19.70
C VAL A 96 9.02 -22.12 -19.45
N PHE A 97 9.41 -21.77 -18.21
CA PHE A 97 10.80 -21.53 -17.87
C PHE A 97 11.52 -22.74 -17.28
N GLY A 98 10.96 -23.94 -17.44
CA GLY A 98 11.67 -25.19 -17.16
C GLY A 98 11.92 -25.47 -15.67
N ILE A 99 11.18 -24.84 -14.76
CA ILE A 99 11.30 -25.10 -13.32
C ILE A 99 10.82 -26.53 -12.97
N TRP A 100 10.10 -27.17 -13.90
CA TRP A 100 9.41 -28.44 -13.72
C TRP A 100 10.19 -29.69 -14.14
N GLY A 101 11.43 -29.55 -14.63
CA GLY A 101 12.28 -30.72 -14.86
C GLY A 101 13.37 -30.48 -15.90
N SER A 102 14.52 -31.09 -15.63
CA SER A 102 15.64 -31.25 -16.56
C SER A 102 15.16 -31.99 -17.80
N SER A 103 14.84 -31.28 -18.87
CA SER A 103 14.61 -31.90 -20.18
C SER A 103 15.43 -31.14 -21.19
N SER A 104 16.38 -31.87 -21.78
CA SER A 104 17.21 -31.53 -22.93
C SER A 104 16.40 -31.36 -24.23
N ALA A 105 15.18 -30.83 -24.13
CA ALA A 105 14.37 -30.51 -25.29
C ALA A 105 14.86 -29.18 -25.89
N PRO A 106 14.99 -29.07 -27.22
CA PRO A 106 15.40 -27.82 -27.86
C PRO A 106 14.49 -26.66 -27.46
N SER A 107 15.08 -25.47 -27.38
CA SER A 107 14.42 -24.21 -27.04
C SER A 107 13.20 -23.88 -27.94
N SER A 108 13.07 -24.55 -29.09
CA SER A 108 12.10 -24.33 -30.17
C SER A 108 11.05 -25.45 -30.34
N SER A 109 10.53 -26.04 -29.25
CA SER A 109 9.45 -27.05 -29.36
C SER A 109 8.06 -26.45 -29.65
N PHE A 110 7.22 -27.20 -30.38
CA PHE A 110 5.82 -26.83 -30.66
C PHE A 110 5.05 -26.47 -29.37
N LEU A 111 5.24 -27.27 -28.32
CA LEU A 111 4.59 -27.05 -27.04
C LEU A 111 5.02 -25.74 -26.39
N ASN A 112 6.30 -25.36 -26.47
CA ASN A 112 6.77 -24.08 -25.94
C ASN A 112 6.08 -22.89 -26.64
N THR A 113 5.81 -22.98 -27.94
CA THR A 113 5.04 -21.97 -28.68
C THR A 113 3.61 -21.87 -28.16
N VAL A 114 2.91 -23.00 -28.02
CA VAL A 114 1.53 -23.03 -27.49
C VAL A 114 1.48 -22.49 -26.06
N LEU A 115 2.38 -22.95 -25.17
CA LEU A 115 2.43 -22.49 -23.79
C LEU A 115 2.81 -21.01 -23.68
N SER A 116 3.63 -20.49 -24.60
CA SER A 116 3.95 -19.05 -24.66
C SER A 116 2.72 -18.22 -25.01
N ASN A 117 1.93 -18.65 -26.00
CA ASN A 117 0.66 -17.97 -26.36
C ASN A 117 -0.32 -17.98 -25.18
N VAL A 118 -0.48 -19.13 -24.52
CA VAL A 118 -1.36 -19.29 -23.36
C VAL A 118 -0.85 -18.47 -22.16
N LEU A 119 0.47 -18.37 -21.95
CA LEU A 119 1.07 -17.51 -20.92
C LEU A 119 0.80 -16.03 -21.19
N LEU A 120 0.79 -15.56 -22.44
CA LEU A 120 0.40 -14.18 -22.77
C LEU A 120 -1.05 -13.90 -22.35
N LEU A 121 -1.96 -14.85 -22.54
CA LEU A 121 -3.35 -14.73 -22.10
C LEU A 121 -3.48 -14.72 -20.57
N ALA A 122 -2.70 -15.56 -19.87
CA ALA A 122 -2.63 -15.53 -18.41
C ALA A 122 -2.13 -14.17 -17.87
N LYS A 123 -1.09 -13.61 -18.51
CA LYS A 123 -0.58 -12.25 -18.19
C LYS A 123 -1.65 -11.18 -18.44
N SER A 124 -2.35 -11.25 -19.56
CA SER A 124 -3.46 -10.34 -19.87
C SER A 124 -4.57 -10.41 -18.82
N SER A 125 -4.94 -11.63 -18.41
CA SER A 125 -5.96 -11.87 -17.37
C SER A 125 -5.53 -11.32 -16.00
N PHE A 126 -4.26 -11.53 -15.64
CA PHE A 126 -3.68 -10.95 -14.43
C PHE A 126 -3.71 -9.41 -14.46
N ASN A 127 -3.25 -8.79 -15.55
CA ASN A 127 -3.27 -7.34 -15.70
C ASN A 127 -4.69 -6.76 -15.66
N LYS A 128 -5.67 -7.47 -16.24
CA LYS A 128 -7.08 -7.12 -16.16
C LYS A 128 -7.58 -7.18 -14.72
N CYS A 129 -7.27 -8.24 -13.98
CA CYS A 129 -7.62 -8.38 -12.56
C CYS A 129 -7.06 -7.21 -11.73
N VAL A 130 -5.77 -6.89 -11.88
CA VAL A 130 -5.15 -5.77 -11.17
C VAL A 130 -5.79 -4.44 -11.55
N GLY A 131 -6.06 -4.23 -12.85
CA GLY A 131 -6.75 -3.03 -13.33
C GLY A 131 -8.15 -2.86 -12.75
N THR A 132 -8.92 -3.95 -12.66
CA THR A 132 -10.24 -3.95 -12.02
C THR A 132 -10.14 -3.60 -10.54
N LEU A 133 -9.19 -4.19 -9.80
CA LEU A 133 -8.99 -3.88 -8.38
C LEU A 133 -8.61 -2.41 -8.15
N CYS A 134 -7.70 -1.87 -8.95
CA CYS A 134 -7.35 -0.44 -8.90
C CYS A 134 -8.59 0.45 -9.11
N LYS A 135 -9.40 0.12 -10.12
CA LYS A 135 -10.63 0.87 -10.43
C LYS A 135 -11.64 0.79 -9.29
N GLU A 136 -11.86 -0.39 -8.71
CA GLU A 136 -12.74 -0.58 -7.56
C GLU A 136 -12.29 0.27 -6.35
N ILE A 137 -10.98 0.36 -6.11
CA ILE A 137 -10.40 1.18 -5.04
C ILE A 137 -10.58 2.68 -5.28
N GLU A 138 -10.43 3.12 -6.52
CA GLU A 138 -10.56 4.52 -6.92
C GLU A 138 -12.02 4.99 -6.94
N GLU A 139 -12.95 4.11 -7.30
CA GLU A 139 -14.38 4.39 -7.38
C GLU A 139 -15.13 4.11 -6.06
N ALA A 140 -14.47 3.48 -5.08
CA ALA A 140 -15.06 3.15 -3.79
C ALA A 140 -15.51 4.43 -3.05
N LYS A 141 -16.82 4.62 -2.96
CA LYS A 141 -17.40 5.68 -2.13
C LYS A 141 -17.30 5.31 -0.66
N ILE A 142 -16.87 6.26 0.14
CA ILE A 142 -16.78 6.05 1.58
C ILE A 142 -18.18 6.12 2.19
N PRO A 143 -18.52 5.17 3.08
CA PRO A 143 -19.79 5.21 3.79
C PRO A 143 -19.94 6.53 4.55
N SER A 144 -21.03 7.25 4.29
CA SER A 144 -21.30 8.56 4.92
C SER A 144 -21.48 8.49 6.45
N LYS A 145 -21.62 7.29 7.01
CA LYS A 145 -21.79 7.01 8.44
C LYS A 145 -20.53 6.46 9.12
N MET A 146 -19.40 6.38 8.43
CA MET A 146 -18.17 5.83 9.01
C MET A 146 -17.75 6.67 10.22
N LYS A 147 -17.35 6.03 11.33
CA LYS A 147 -16.92 6.70 12.57
C LYS A 147 -15.44 6.41 12.84
N GLY A 148 -14.61 6.60 11.82
CA GLY A 148 -13.20 6.14 11.84
C GLY A 148 -13.05 4.67 11.45
N GLY A 149 -11.81 4.18 11.53
CA GLY A 149 -11.42 2.79 11.22
C GLY A 149 -10.77 2.59 9.85
N ILE A 150 -10.44 1.33 9.55
CA ILE A 150 -9.75 0.95 8.32
C ILE A 150 -10.71 0.98 7.12
N LEU A 151 -10.25 1.63 6.05
CA LEU A 151 -11.02 1.79 4.82
C LEU A 151 -11.11 0.46 4.06
N PRO A 152 -12.24 0.18 3.39
CA PRO A 152 -12.37 -1.02 2.56
C PRO A 152 -11.29 -1.16 1.48
N SER A 153 -10.81 -0.03 0.92
CA SER A 153 -9.72 -0.02 -0.05
C SER A 153 -8.40 -0.53 0.54
N VAL A 154 -8.15 -0.25 1.82
CA VAL A 154 -6.96 -0.73 2.54
C VAL A 154 -7.08 -2.22 2.80
N SER A 155 -8.20 -2.69 3.36
CA SER A 155 -8.42 -4.13 3.58
C SER A 155 -8.33 -4.94 2.29
N ARG A 156 -8.84 -4.39 1.17
CA ARG A 156 -8.77 -5.06 -0.14
C ARG A 156 -7.33 -5.16 -0.66
N PHE A 157 -6.52 -4.15 -0.41
CA PHE A 157 -5.09 -4.18 -0.72
C PHE A 157 -4.36 -5.23 0.10
N GLU A 158 -4.64 -5.32 1.40
CA GLU A 158 -4.03 -6.34 2.27
C GLU A 158 -4.39 -7.76 1.83
N GLU A 159 -5.64 -7.99 1.46
CA GLU A 159 -6.12 -9.28 0.96
C GLU A 159 -5.35 -9.69 -0.31
N PHE A 160 -5.23 -8.77 -1.28
CA PHE A 160 -4.48 -9.03 -2.50
C PHE A 160 -3.00 -9.28 -2.22
N VAL A 161 -2.35 -8.42 -1.43
CA VAL A 161 -0.92 -8.56 -1.10
C VAL A 161 -0.68 -9.85 -0.32
N GLY A 162 -1.47 -10.12 0.70
CA GLY A 162 -1.38 -11.33 1.51
C GLY A 162 -1.52 -12.60 0.69
N PHE A 163 -2.55 -12.67 -0.17
CA PHE A 163 -2.76 -13.82 -1.04
C PHE A 163 -1.68 -13.97 -2.11
N SER A 164 -1.25 -12.87 -2.74
CA SER A 164 -0.26 -12.93 -3.82
C SER A 164 1.13 -13.28 -3.32
N GLU A 165 1.55 -12.78 -2.16
CA GLU A 165 2.81 -13.17 -1.51
C GLU A 165 2.81 -14.64 -1.09
N GLU A 166 1.68 -15.16 -0.63
CA GLU A 166 1.52 -16.57 -0.31
C GLU A 166 1.72 -17.45 -1.56
N VAL A 167 1.06 -17.09 -2.66
CA VAL A 167 1.16 -17.82 -3.94
C VAL A 167 2.57 -17.75 -4.52
N PHE A 168 3.22 -16.59 -4.46
CA PHE A 168 4.54 -16.33 -5.05
C PHE A 168 5.71 -16.54 -4.08
N ARG A 169 5.49 -17.12 -2.91
CA ARG A 169 6.53 -17.32 -1.88
C ARG A 169 7.82 -17.94 -2.42
N THR A 170 7.69 -18.95 -3.27
CA THR A 170 8.84 -19.68 -3.86
C THR A 170 9.14 -19.28 -5.30
N ALA A 171 8.47 -18.24 -5.82
CA ALA A 171 8.60 -17.83 -7.21
C ALA A 171 9.94 -17.11 -7.43
N GLN A 172 10.71 -17.55 -8.42
CA GLN A 172 11.96 -16.90 -8.79
C GLN A 172 11.74 -15.62 -9.63
N ARG A 173 10.61 -15.53 -10.34
CA ARG A 173 10.29 -14.43 -11.25
C ARG A 173 9.07 -13.67 -10.76
N ARG A 174 9.31 -12.49 -10.18
CA ARG A 174 8.29 -11.70 -9.49
C ARG A 174 7.97 -10.34 -10.15
N ARG A 175 8.61 -10.02 -11.27
CA ARG A 175 8.51 -8.70 -11.93
C ARG A 175 7.08 -8.21 -12.17
N GLU A 176 6.19 -9.07 -12.64
CA GLU A 176 4.80 -8.70 -12.89
C GLU A 176 4.01 -8.50 -11.60
N LEU A 177 4.31 -9.30 -10.56
CA LEU A 177 3.73 -9.14 -9.24
C LEU A 177 4.18 -7.84 -8.58
N ASP A 178 5.48 -7.53 -8.60
CA ASP A 178 6.03 -6.31 -7.99
C ASP A 178 5.42 -5.05 -8.63
N LYS A 179 5.26 -5.05 -9.96
CA LYS A 179 4.55 -3.96 -10.66
C LYS A 179 3.09 -3.84 -10.22
N ALA A 180 2.39 -4.95 -10.04
CA ALA A 180 1.01 -4.94 -9.58
C ALA A 180 0.88 -4.44 -8.14
N HIS A 181 1.78 -4.84 -7.23
CA HIS A 181 1.84 -4.33 -5.86
C HIS A 181 2.03 -2.82 -5.83
N LEU A 182 3.02 -2.30 -6.57
CA LEU A 182 3.29 -0.87 -6.66
C LEU A 182 2.11 -0.08 -7.21
N ARG A 183 1.46 -0.62 -8.26
CA ARG A 183 0.28 0.00 -8.86
C ARG A 183 -0.90 0.03 -7.88
N LEU A 184 -1.20 -1.08 -7.23
CA LEU A 184 -2.30 -1.18 -6.28
C LEU A 184 -2.07 -0.29 -5.05
N ALA A 185 -0.84 -0.29 -4.51
CA ALA A 185 -0.45 0.60 -3.42
C ALA A 185 -0.66 2.09 -3.82
N SER A 186 -0.29 2.46 -5.05
CA SER A 186 -0.50 3.83 -5.54
C SER A 186 -1.99 4.20 -5.65
N SER A 187 -2.85 3.29 -6.11
CA SER A 187 -4.30 3.50 -6.12
C SER A 187 -4.87 3.66 -4.71
N VAL A 188 -4.46 2.83 -3.74
CA VAL A 188 -4.89 2.95 -2.34
C VAL A 188 -4.49 4.29 -1.73
N PHE A 189 -3.22 4.70 -1.93
CA PHE A 189 -2.72 5.96 -1.40
C PHE A 189 -3.46 7.16 -2.01
N SER A 190 -3.79 7.09 -3.29
CA SER A 190 -4.58 8.13 -3.98
C SER A 190 -6.02 8.16 -3.47
N SER A 191 -6.62 6.98 -3.26
CA SER A 191 -7.96 6.83 -2.66
C SER A 191 -8.01 7.47 -1.27
N ILE A 192 -7.03 7.18 -0.41
CA ILE A 192 -6.93 7.82 0.92
C ILE A 192 -6.75 9.33 0.77
N ASN A 193 -5.80 9.81 -0.05
CA ASN A 193 -5.54 11.25 -0.21
C ASN A 193 -6.75 12.05 -0.70
N SER A 194 -7.60 11.44 -1.53
CA SER A 194 -8.83 12.06 -2.04
C SER A 194 -9.81 12.45 -0.93
N LEU A 195 -9.62 11.92 0.28
CA LEU A 195 -10.39 12.32 1.45
C LEU A 195 -10.25 13.80 1.82
N SER A 196 -9.12 14.42 1.49
CA SER A 196 -8.88 15.83 1.80
C SER A 196 -9.90 16.76 1.12
N SER A 197 -10.40 16.36 -0.05
CA SER A 197 -11.41 17.11 -0.82
C SER A 197 -12.83 16.60 -0.58
N ALA A 198 -13.02 15.54 0.19
CA ALA A 198 -14.33 15.01 0.52
C ALA A 198 -14.95 15.81 1.68
N ASN A 199 -16.16 16.35 1.48
CA ASN A 199 -16.96 17.01 2.52
C ASN A 199 -17.53 16.00 3.52
N LEU A 200 -16.65 15.31 4.26
CA LEU A 200 -17.02 14.33 5.26
C LEU A 200 -17.36 15.01 6.58
N LYS A 201 -18.33 14.43 7.31
CA LYS A 201 -18.64 14.82 8.69
C LYS A 201 -17.59 14.33 9.70
N VAL A 202 -16.71 13.42 9.27
CA VAL A 202 -15.65 12.80 10.08
C VAL A 202 -14.39 13.65 9.99
N ASN A 203 -13.54 13.60 11.02
CA ASN A 203 -12.23 14.24 10.95
C ASN A 203 -11.33 13.49 9.94
N THR A 204 -11.03 14.14 8.81
CA THR A 204 -10.22 13.55 7.73
C THR A 204 -8.79 13.20 8.15
N ASP A 205 -8.11 14.07 8.91
CA ASP A 205 -6.74 13.80 9.38
C ASP A 205 -6.69 12.56 10.27
N MET A 206 -7.71 12.35 11.11
CA MET A 206 -7.83 11.14 11.91
C MET A 206 -7.97 9.87 11.04
N VAL A 207 -8.85 9.88 10.03
CA VAL A 207 -9.04 8.71 9.14
C VAL A 207 -7.75 8.41 8.39
N MET A 208 -7.09 9.44 7.86
CA MET A 208 -5.83 9.30 7.14
C MET A 208 -4.72 8.78 8.05
N MET A 209 -4.61 9.30 9.27
CA MET A 209 -3.66 8.84 10.28
C MET A 209 -3.84 7.35 10.58
N GLU A 210 -5.06 6.89 10.87
CA GLU A 210 -5.34 5.47 11.17
C GLU A 210 -4.98 4.57 9.98
N ASN A 211 -5.40 4.95 8.77
CA ASN A 211 -5.20 4.13 7.59
C ASN A 211 -3.74 4.06 7.14
N PHE A 212 -3.00 5.17 7.20
CA PHE A 212 -1.57 5.14 6.89
C PHE A 212 -0.75 4.43 7.98
N HIS A 213 -1.17 4.50 9.25
CA HIS A 213 -0.57 3.69 10.31
C HIS A 213 -0.73 2.20 10.02
N HIS A 214 -1.97 1.78 9.72
CA HIS A 214 -2.29 0.39 9.44
C HIS A 214 -1.50 -0.16 8.25
N ILE A 215 -1.48 0.57 7.12
CA ILE A 215 -0.66 0.20 5.95
C ILE A 215 0.81 0.05 6.33
N HIS A 216 1.37 1.00 7.09
CA HIS A 216 2.76 0.92 7.52
C HIS A 216 3.02 -0.35 8.35
N CYS A 217 2.16 -0.64 9.33
CA CYS A 217 2.26 -1.84 10.17
C CYS A 217 2.16 -3.12 9.35
N PHE A 218 1.19 -3.21 8.42
CA PHE A 218 1.04 -4.34 7.51
C PHE A 218 2.28 -4.55 6.63
N LEU A 219 2.81 -3.48 6.03
CA LEU A 219 4.01 -3.57 5.17
C LEU A 219 5.26 -3.94 5.98
N CYS A 220 5.38 -3.47 7.23
CA CYS A 220 6.42 -3.92 8.16
C CYS A 220 6.34 -5.42 8.43
N GLN A 221 5.14 -5.95 8.65
CA GLN A 221 4.93 -7.38 8.92
C GLN A 221 5.21 -8.25 7.69
N LYS A 222 4.83 -7.78 6.49
CA LYS A 222 5.03 -8.54 5.24
C LYS A 222 6.46 -8.47 4.70
N ASN A 223 7.19 -7.38 4.97
CA ASN A 223 8.58 -7.17 4.56
C ASN A 223 8.83 -7.39 3.06
N ILE A 224 8.03 -6.73 2.22
CA ILE A 224 8.06 -6.89 0.75
C ILE A 224 8.98 -5.83 0.15
N HIS A 225 10.08 -6.27 -0.46
CA HIS A 225 11.14 -5.38 -0.96
C HIS A 225 10.64 -4.30 -1.94
N CYS A 226 9.77 -4.65 -2.89
CA CYS A 226 9.28 -3.68 -3.88
C CYS A 226 8.36 -2.61 -3.27
N LEU A 227 7.89 -2.78 -2.04
CA LEU A 227 7.00 -1.84 -1.33
C LEU A 227 7.72 -1.02 -0.25
N GLU A 228 9.05 -1.09 -0.16
CA GLU A 228 9.82 -0.37 0.87
C GLU A 228 9.63 1.15 0.79
N GLU A 229 9.62 1.73 -0.41
CA GLU A 229 9.35 3.15 -0.60
C GLU A 229 7.94 3.52 -0.13
N LYS A 230 6.94 2.68 -0.45
CA LYS A 230 5.56 2.87 -0.03
C LYS A 230 5.39 2.72 1.49
N LYS A 231 6.15 1.84 2.13
CA LYS A 231 6.24 1.74 3.59
C LYS A 231 6.77 3.04 4.20
N GLY A 232 7.84 3.60 3.63
CA GLY A 232 8.37 4.91 4.03
C GLY A 232 7.35 6.05 3.86
N GLU A 233 6.66 6.08 2.71
CA GLU A 233 5.61 7.06 2.42
C GLU A 233 4.42 6.94 3.39
N ALA A 234 3.97 5.73 3.72
CA ALA A 234 2.91 5.50 4.71
C ALA A 234 3.31 6.03 6.09
N LYS A 235 4.54 5.74 6.54
CA LYS A 235 5.07 6.27 7.82
C LYS A 235 5.09 7.79 7.84
N GLN A 236 5.51 8.40 6.73
CA GLN A 236 5.57 9.85 6.62
C GLN A 236 4.18 10.47 6.73
N ARG A 237 3.21 9.99 5.95
CA ARG A 237 1.84 10.51 5.97
C ARG A 237 1.12 10.26 7.28
N TYR A 238 1.35 9.11 7.92
CA TYR A 238 0.89 8.84 9.27
C TYR A 238 1.32 9.95 10.23
N ARG A 239 2.61 10.31 10.23
CA ARG A 239 3.15 11.38 11.09
C ARG A 239 2.56 12.75 10.77
N GLU A 240 2.48 13.10 9.49
CA GLU A 240 1.94 14.39 9.04
C GLU A 240 0.48 14.58 9.47
N HIS A 241 -0.36 13.56 9.29
CA HIS A 241 -1.77 13.66 9.68
C HIS A 241 -1.97 13.56 11.20
N MET A 242 -1.13 12.81 11.90
CA MET A 242 -1.08 12.83 13.36
C MET A 242 -0.75 14.23 13.89
N GLU A 243 0.26 14.89 13.33
CA GLU A 243 0.63 16.26 13.71
C GLU A 243 -0.52 17.25 13.46
N LYS A 244 -1.14 17.22 12.28
CA LYS A 244 -2.32 18.04 11.96
C LYS A 244 -3.48 17.80 12.91
N TYR A 245 -3.76 16.53 13.21
CA TYR A 245 -4.81 16.15 14.16
C TYR A 245 -4.52 16.69 15.56
N VAL A 246 -3.28 16.51 16.05
CA VAL A 246 -2.84 16.99 17.37
C VAL A 246 -2.97 18.51 17.45
N ILE A 247 -2.36 19.26 16.52
CA ILE A 247 -2.39 20.74 16.52
C ILE A 247 -3.83 21.27 16.53
N LYS A 248 -4.70 20.70 15.69
CA LYS A 248 -6.09 21.14 15.56
C LYS A 248 -6.90 21.01 16.85
N TYR A 249 -6.73 19.92 17.59
CA TYR A 249 -7.51 19.67 18.81
C TYR A 249 -6.85 20.18 20.08
N LEU A 250 -5.52 20.20 20.13
CA LEU A 250 -4.77 20.72 21.26
C LEU A 250 -4.78 22.26 21.32
N GLY A 251 -4.95 22.93 20.18
CA GLY A 251 -5.15 24.38 20.14
C GLY A 251 -6.44 24.84 20.85
N GLN A 252 -7.43 23.96 21.01
CA GLN A 252 -8.74 24.29 21.59
C GLN A 252 -8.69 24.55 23.10
N PRO A 253 -8.07 23.70 23.95
CA PRO A 253 -7.93 23.96 25.38
C PRO A 253 -7.38 25.33 25.77
N LEU A 254 -6.46 25.89 24.98
CA LEU A 254 -5.77 27.15 25.27
C LEU A 254 -6.00 28.22 24.18
N GLU A 255 -7.14 28.18 23.48
CA GLU A 255 -7.40 28.98 22.27
C GLU A 255 -7.06 30.48 22.39
N LYS A 256 -7.50 31.17 23.45
CA LYS A 256 -7.25 32.60 23.63
C LYS A 256 -5.79 32.90 23.95
N LEU A 257 -5.11 31.99 24.65
CA LEU A 257 -3.69 32.10 24.96
C LEU A 257 -2.86 31.90 23.68
N ASN A 258 -3.21 30.87 22.89
CA ASN A 258 -2.67 30.64 21.54
C ASN A 258 -2.82 31.90 20.68
N HIS A 259 -4.03 32.46 20.58
CA HIS A 259 -4.30 33.65 19.77
C HIS A 259 -3.48 34.87 20.22
N PHE A 260 -3.35 35.08 21.53
CA PHE A 260 -2.54 36.16 22.08
C PHE A 260 -1.07 36.04 21.67
N PHE A 261 -0.46 34.86 21.88
CA PHE A 261 0.96 34.65 21.57
C PHE A 261 1.26 34.54 20.07
N GLU A 262 0.34 34.04 19.25
CA GLU A 262 0.45 34.15 17.79
C GLU A 262 0.47 35.62 17.34
N GLY A 263 -0.34 36.47 17.97
CA GLY A 263 -0.30 37.91 17.75
C GLY A 263 1.04 38.54 18.16
N VAL A 264 1.60 38.13 19.30
CA VAL A 264 2.95 38.55 19.73
C VAL A 264 4.02 38.13 18.71
N LYS A 265 4.02 36.86 18.28
CA LYS A 265 4.95 36.35 17.26
C LYS A 265 4.84 37.13 15.95
N ALA A 266 3.62 37.43 15.50
CA ALA A 266 3.39 38.22 14.30
C ALA A 266 3.97 39.64 14.41
N ARG A 267 3.93 40.27 15.60
CA ARG A 267 4.56 41.58 15.83
C ARG A 267 6.07 41.52 15.83
N LEU A 268 6.65 40.50 16.46
CA LEU A 268 8.09 40.27 16.41
C LEU A 268 8.56 40.05 14.96
N ALA A 269 7.82 39.27 14.17
CA ALA A 269 8.09 39.05 12.74
C ALA A 269 7.98 40.33 11.90
N GLN A 270 7.19 41.31 12.34
CA GLN A 270 7.10 42.65 11.72
C GLN A 270 8.24 43.58 12.14
N GLY A 271 9.21 43.11 12.93
CA GLY A 271 10.39 43.87 13.35
C GLY A 271 10.21 44.68 14.63
N VAL A 272 9.11 44.48 15.38
CA VAL A 272 8.93 45.06 16.71
C VAL A 272 9.95 44.43 17.66
N LYS A 273 10.70 45.25 18.40
CA LYS A 273 11.67 44.74 19.38
C LYS A 273 10.97 44.05 20.54
N GLU A 274 11.63 43.06 21.14
CA GLU A 274 11.06 42.28 22.24
C GLU A 274 10.63 43.16 23.41
N GLU A 275 11.41 44.20 23.75
CA GLU A 275 11.08 45.11 24.85
C GLU A 275 9.86 46.00 24.55
N GLU A 276 9.60 46.24 23.26
CA GLU A 276 8.56 47.15 22.78
C GLU A 276 7.18 46.50 22.70
N VAL A 277 7.12 45.16 22.63
CA VAL A 277 5.86 44.40 22.56
C VAL A 277 4.93 44.78 23.71
N SER A 278 5.47 44.94 24.92
CA SER A 278 4.69 45.22 26.13
C SER A 278 3.99 46.59 26.12
N PHE A 279 4.42 47.51 25.24
CA PHE A 279 3.78 48.81 25.05
C PHE A 279 2.68 48.80 23.98
N GLN A 280 2.55 47.72 23.19
CA GLN A 280 1.45 47.60 22.25
C GLN A 280 0.14 47.33 22.99
N LEU A 281 -0.87 48.17 22.77
CA LEU A 281 -2.14 48.11 23.51
C LEU A 281 -2.77 46.70 23.52
N ALA A 282 -2.80 46.04 22.35
CA ALA A 282 -3.37 44.69 22.17
C ALA A 282 -2.55 43.56 22.83
N TYR A 283 -1.26 43.81 23.12
CA TYR A 283 -0.32 42.84 23.68
C TYR A 283 0.33 43.37 24.96
N SER A 284 -0.35 44.26 25.67
CA SER A 284 0.20 44.90 26.87
C SER A 284 0.31 43.93 28.05
N LYS A 285 1.11 44.28 29.06
CA LYS A 285 1.22 43.52 30.33
C LYS A 285 -0.16 43.27 30.97
N GLN A 286 -1.06 44.25 30.88
CA GLN A 286 -2.40 44.13 31.42
C GLN A 286 -3.22 43.10 30.63
N GLU A 287 -3.11 43.11 29.30
CA GLU A 287 -3.85 42.17 28.47
C GLU A 287 -3.34 40.74 28.63
N LEU A 288 -2.01 40.55 28.71
CA LEU A 288 -1.42 39.25 29.02
C LEU A 288 -1.96 38.67 30.35
N ARG A 289 -2.01 39.48 31.42
CA ARG A 289 -2.60 39.04 32.72
C ARG A 289 -4.05 38.61 32.58
N LYS A 290 -4.87 39.35 31.82
CA LYS A 290 -6.28 38.99 31.59
C LYS A 290 -6.43 37.69 30.81
N VAL A 291 -5.53 37.41 29.87
CA VAL A 291 -5.57 36.17 29.09
C VAL A 291 -5.16 34.97 29.96
N ILE A 292 -4.08 35.10 30.74
CA ILE A 292 -3.62 34.04 31.66
C ILE A 292 -4.68 33.68 32.71
N GLN A 293 -5.35 34.68 33.31
CA GLN A 293 -6.41 34.46 34.31
C GLN A 293 -7.60 33.64 33.82
N LYS A 294 -7.77 33.48 32.50
CA LYS A 294 -8.83 32.63 31.92
C LYS A 294 -8.49 31.14 31.96
N TYR A 295 -7.24 30.80 32.28
CA TYR A 295 -6.71 29.44 32.26
C TYR A 295 -6.09 29.02 33.60
N PRO A 296 -6.84 29.09 34.72
CA PRO A 296 -6.37 28.52 35.97
C PRO A 296 -6.17 27.01 35.83
N GLY A 297 -5.23 26.42 36.58
CA GLY A 297 -4.86 25.01 36.44
C GLY A 297 -6.04 24.03 36.48
N LYS A 298 -7.07 24.32 37.29
CA LYS A 298 -8.31 23.52 37.35
C LYS A 298 -9.09 23.50 36.04
N GLU A 299 -9.18 24.63 35.35
CA GLU A 299 -9.88 24.72 34.06
C GLU A 299 -9.06 24.06 32.95
N VAL A 300 -7.74 24.19 32.97
CA VAL A 300 -6.84 23.48 32.06
C VAL A 300 -6.99 21.97 32.22
N LYS A 301 -7.00 21.46 33.46
CA LYS A 301 -7.22 20.04 33.75
C LYS A 301 -8.57 19.55 33.19
N ARG A 302 -9.66 20.27 33.45
CA ARG A 302 -11.01 19.92 32.92
C ARG A 302 -11.06 19.93 31.40
N ALA A 303 -10.37 20.87 30.76
CA ALA A 303 -10.26 20.95 29.31
C ALA A 303 -9.52 19.72 28.74
N LEU A 304 -8.42 19.30 29.38
CA LEU A 304 -7.68 18.09 29.01
C LEU A 304 -8.50 16.80 29.21
N GLU A 305 -9.23 16.65 30.32
CA GLU A 305 -10.14 15.51 30.55
C GLU A 305 -11.25 15.43 29.48
N THR A 306 -11.77 16.59 29.07
CA THR A 306 -12.78 16.67 28.01
C THR A 306 -12.19 16.35 26.64
N LEU A 307 -10.97 16.82 26.38
CA LEU A 307 -10.22 16.50 25.15
C LEU A 307 -9.93 15.01 25.07
N TYR A 308 -9.46 14.38 26.15
CA TYR A 308 -9.19 12.95 26.20
C TYR A 308 -10.42 12.12 25.82
N ARG A 309 -11.58 12.42 26.44
CA ARG A 309 -12.85 11.76 26.11
C ARG A 309 -13.28 11.97 24.66
N LYS A 310 -12.96 13.13 24.07
CA LYS A 310 -13.25 13.45 22.66
C LYS A 310 -12.36 12.64 21.72
N VAL A 311 -11.07 12.56 22.01
CA VAL A 311 -10.10 11.76 21.23
C VAL A 311 -10.44 10.27 21.32
N HIS A 312 -10.75 9.77 22.50
CA HIS A 312 -11.20 8.39 22.71
C HIS A 312 -12.46 8.05 21.88
N LYS A 313 -13.38 9.00 21.68
CA LYS A 313 -14.59 8.79 20.85
C LYS A 313 -14.33 8.89 19.35
N HIS A 314 -13.26 9.58 18.94
CA HIS A 314 -12.90 9.71 17.54
C HIS A 314 -12.16 8.47 17.03
N LEU A 315 -11.17 8.02 17.79
CA LEU A 315 -10.29 6.93 17.38
C LEU A 315 -11.02 5.59 17.42
N SER A 316 -10.75 4.77 16.41
CA SER A 316 -11.15 3.38 16.36
C SER A 316 -10.32 2.54 17.35
N PRO A 317 -10.91 1.45 17.90
CA PRO A 317 -10.20 0.56 18.81
C PRO A 317 -9.21 -0.37 18.07
N GLU A 318 -9.33 -0.52 16.75
CA GLU A 318 -8.61 -1.52 15.94
C GLU A 318 -7.08 -1.38 16.04
N GLU A 319 -6.56 -0.15 15.96
CA GLU A 319 -5.12 0.13 15.97
C GLU A 319 -4.56 0.50 17.35
N ASN A 320 -5.40 0.62 18.38
CA ASN A 320 -5.01 1.07 19.72
C ASN A 320 -4.14 2.34 19.72
N LEU A 321 -4.46 3.31 18.85
CA LEU A 321 -3.65 4.53 18.69
C LEU A 321 -3.84 5.55 19.81
N LEU A 322 -4.82 5.38 20.70
CA LEU A 322 -5.14 6.34 21.74
C LEU A 322 -3.93 6.70 22.63
N PRO A 323 -3.14 5.75 23.17
CA PRO A 323 -1.98 6.09 23.99
C PRO A 323 -0.91 6.87 23.19
N VAL A 324 -0.70 6.51 21.93
CA VAL A 324 0.29 7.14 21.05
C VAL A 324 -0.11 8.57 20.72
N VAL A 325 -1.36 8.77 20.33
CA VAL A 325 -1.91 10.10 20.04
C VAL A 325 -1.94 10.96 21.29
N TRP A 326 -2.30 10.40 22.45
CA TRP A 326 -2.33 11.13 23.71
C TRP A 326 -0.93 11.57 24.15
N HIS A 327 0.07 10.69 24.00
CA HIS A 327 1.46 11.06 24.24
C HIS A 327 1.94 12.17 23.28
N SER A 328 1.60 12.09 22.00
CA SER A 328 1.90 13.16 21.04
C SER A 328 1.24 14.49 21.41
N MET A 329 -0.01 14.45 21.90
CA MET A 329 -0.71 15.63 22.43
C MET A 329 -0.01 16.21 23.67
N GLU A 330 0.46 15.37 24.58
CA GLU A 330 1.23 15.78 25.75
C GLU A 330 2.51 16.52 25.33
N GLN A 331 3.30 15.93 24.42
CA GLN A 331 4.56 16.52 23.96
C GLN A 331 4.33 17.87 23.27
N GLU A 332 3.30 17.98 22.43
CA GLU A 332 2.96 19.23 21.76
C GLU A 332 2.46 20.29 22.76
N PHE A 333 1.74 19.90 23.81
CA PHE A 333 1.28 20.85 24.83
C PHE A 333 2.47 21.39 25.63
N ILE A 334 3.39 20.50 26.01
CA ILE A 334 4.64 20.87 26.67
C ILE A 334 5.45 21.84 25.79
N ARG A 335 5.53 21.58 24.48
CA ARG A 335 6.19 22.47 23.53
C ARG A 335 5.56 23.86 23.51
N GLN A 336 4.23 23.94 23.39
CA GLN A 336 3.49 25.20 23.40
C GLN A 336 3.65 25.96 24.72
N TYR A 337 3.54 25.27 25.85
CA TYR A 337 3.75 25.85 27.17
C TYR A 337 5.15 26.48 27.31
N ARG A 338 6.20 25.75 26.90
CA ARG A 338 7.58 26.25 26.92
C ARG A 338 7.76 27.47 26.02
N GLU A 339 7.11 27.48 24.86
CA GLU A 339 7.12 28.62 23.94
C GLU A 339 6.44 29.86 24.54
N PHE A 340 5.33 29.69 25.26
CA PHE A 340 4.68 30.80 25.98
C PHE A 340 5.55 31.35 27.10
N GLU A 341 6.11 30.48 27.94
CA GLU A 341 7.04 30.88 29.00
C GLU A 341 8.26 31.62 28.44
N ASP A 342 8.76 31.19 27.27
CA ASP A 342 9.83 31.87 26.57
C ASP A 342 9.46 33.27 26.08
N LEU A 343 8.29 33.42 25.45
CA LEU A 343 7.78 34.73 25.02
C LEU A 343 7.47 35.66 26.20
N ILE A 344 6.95 35.13 27.31
CA ILE A 344 6.75 35.91 28.54
C ILE A 344 8.09 36.44 29.05
N ARG A 345 9.11 35.58 29.12
CA ARG A 345 10.43 35.96 29.61
C ARG A 345 11.10 37.04 28.75
N ARG A 346 11.01 36.91 27.43
CA ARG A 346 11.64 37.84 26.47
C ARG A 346 10.88 39.15 26.34
N CYS A 347 9.56 39.09 26.10
CA CYS A 347 8.77 40.27 25.77
C CYS A 347 8.18 41.01 26.98
N TYR A 348 8.18 40.37 28.16
CA TYR A 348 7.56 40.90 29.37
C TYR A 348 8.51 40.82 30.59
N ALA A 349 9.81 40.92 30.37
CA ALA A 349 10.84 40.93 31.41
C ALA A 349 10.51 41.95 32.54
N GLY A 350 10.79 41.55 33.79
CA GLY A 350 10.55 42.38 34.98
C GLY A 350 9.07 42.63 35.33
N SER A 351 8.12 42.01 34.63
CA SER A 351 6.68 42.19 34.90
C SER A 351 6.13 41.33 36.03
N GLY A 352 6.88 40.29 36.45
CA GLY A 352 6.44 39.28 37.41
C GLY A 352 5.26 38.42 36.93
N ILE A 353 4.96 38.44 35.62
CA ILE A 353 3.90 37.64 35.03
C ILE A 353 4.46 36.24 34.74
N ALA A 354 3.72 35.22 35.14
CA ALA A 354 4.01 33.81 34.86
C ALA A 354 2.69 33.05 34.66
N MET A 355 2.76 31.85 34.10
CA MET A 355 1.60 30.96 34.03
C MET A 355 1.15 30.52 35.45
N GLU A 356 -0.15 30.29 35.64
CA GLU A 356 -0.73 29.89 36.95
C GLU A 356 -0.50 28.42 37.32
N PHE A 357 0.11 27.64 36.42
CA PHE A 357 0.41 26.23 36.62
C PHE A 357 1.82 25.94 36.10
N SER A 358 2.48 24.96 36.69
CA SER A 358 3.82 24.53 36.32
C SER A 358 3.82 23.42 35.26
N LEU A 359 5.00 23.08 34.76
CA LEU A 359 5.19 21.91 33.91
C LEU A 359 4.85 20.59 34.65
N GLU A 360 5.14 20.51 35.95
CA GLU A 360 4.82 19.33 36.76
C GLU A 360 3.31 19.15 36.92
N ASP A 361 2.58 20.25 37.15
CA ASP A 361 1.12 20.24 37.21
C ASP A 361 0.54 19.72 35.89
N LEU A 362 1.05 20.20 34.75
CA LEU A 362 0.63 19.79 33.42
C LEU A 362 0.82 18.27 33.20
N LEU A 363 1.99 17.73 33.54
CA LEU A 363 2.26 16.29 33.46
C LEU A 363 1.28 15.49 34.34
N SER A 364 0.95 16.02 35.53
CA SER A 364 -0.04 15.42 36.42
C SER A 364 -1.46 15.44 35.82
N TYR A 365 -1.82 16.49 35.07
CA TYR A 365 -3.12 16.61 34.41
C TYR A 365 -3.27 15.58 33.28
N PHE A 366 -2.24 15.40 32.45
CA PHE A 366 -2.23 14.37 31.40
C PHE A 366 -2.33 12.95 31.98
N SER A 367 -1.58 12.68 33.05
CA SER A 367 -1.60 11.38 33.74
C SER A 367 -2.98 11.09 34.35
N SER A 368 -3.57 12.05 35.07
CA SER A 368 -4.89 11.87 35.70
C SER A 368 -6.05 11.79 34.70
N SER A 369 -5.92 12.38 33.51
CA SER A 369 -6.91 12.27 32.44
C SER A 369 -7.06 10.83 31.93
N THR A 370 -5.99 10.04 31.96
CA THR A 370 -6.02 8.62 31.55
C THR A 370 -6.67 7.70 32.59
N LEU A 371 -6.61 8.08 33.87
CA LEU A 371 -7.15 7.32 35.01
C LEU A 371 -8.65 7.56 35.26
N SER A 372 -9.22 8.60 34.65
CA SER A 372 -10.61 9.03 34.90
C SER A 372 -11.64 8.36 33.96
N ASN A 373 -11.25 7.25 33.33
CA ASN A 373 -12.05 6.52 32.33
C ASN A 373 -12.59 5.19 32.88
#